data_AF-A0A8J8TN75-F1
#
_entry.id   AF-A0A8J8TN75-F1
#
_cell.length_a   1.000
_cell.length_b   1.000
_cell.length_c   1.000
_cell.angle_alpha   90.00
_cell.angle_beta   90.00
_cell.angle_gamma   90.00
#
_symmetry.space_group_name_H-M   'P 1'
#
loop_
_entity.id
_entity.type
_entity.pdbx_description
1 polymer ?
#
loop_
_entity_poly.entity_id
_entity_poly.type
_entity_poly.pdbx_seq_one_letter_code
_entity_poly.pdbx_strand_id
1 'polypeptide(L)'
;QLTTITADKSYDWDALRHELKDAGIRPVIKHREFYGLDKAHNARHDENVYHRRSIVEAIFFALKHRFGETLRARTWFGQFRELVLKAAVRNIEQAVRL
;
A
#
# COMPACT_ATOMS: atom_id res chain seq x y z
N GLN A 1 9.62 2.98 13.42
CA GLN A 1 10.09 2.39 12.15
C GLN A 1 8.98 1.55 11.54
N LEU A 2 8.90 1.49 10.21
CA LEU A 2 7.94 0.65 9.50
C LEU A 2 8.47 -0.79 9.50
N THR A 3 7.68 -1.75 9.99
CA THR A 3 8.14 -3.15 10.17
C THR A 3 7.44 -4.12 9.22
N THR A 4 6.23 -3.78 8.76
CA THR A 4 5.42 -4.63 7.89
C THR A 4 4.65 -3.75 6.92
N ILE A 5 4.59 -4.16 5.66
CA ILE A 5 3.72 -3.56 4.64
C ILE A 5 2.73 -4.61 4.19
N THR A 6 1.47 -4.22 4.07
CA THR A 6 0.43 -5.02 3.44
C THR A 6 -0.07 -4.25 2.21
N ALA A 7 -0.28 -4.97 1.11
CA ALA A 7 -0.73 -4.36 -0.14
C ALA A 7 -1.56 -5.36 -0.95
N ASP A 8 -2.18 -4.84 -2.02
CA ASP A 8 -2.92 -5.68 -2.95
C ASP A 8 -2.04 -6.69 -3.66
N LYS A 9 -2.65 -7.83 -4.02
CA LYS A 9 -2.09 -8.87 -4.87
C LYS A 9 -1.64 -8.32 -6.24
N SER A 10 -2.19 -7.21 -6.72
CA SER A 10 -1.68 -6.54 -7.93
C SER A 10 -0.26 -5.96 -7.76
N TYR A 11 0.20 -5.75 -6.52
CA TYR A 11 1.59 -5.35 -6.21
C TYR A 11 2.53 -6.55 -6.06
N ASP A 12 2.20 -7.69 -6.68
CA ASP A 12 3.05 -8.88 -6.68
C ASP A 12 4.25 -8.71 -7.63
N TRP A 13 5.16 -7.83 -7.25
CA TRP A 13 6.43 -7.61 -7.95
C TRP A 13 7.58 -8.06 -7.06
N ASP A 14 8.38 -9.01 -7.54
CA ASP A 14 9.51 -9.55 -6.79
C ASP A 14 10.54 -8.49 -6.41
N ALA A 15 10.85 -7.54 -7.31
CA ALA A 15 11.80 -6.46 -7.02
C ALA A 15 11.38 -5.65 -5.78
N LEU A 16 10.09 -5.29 -5.68
CA LEU A 16 9.54 -4.61 -4.51
C LEU A 16 9.71 -5.45 -3.24
N ARG A 17 9.45 -6.75 -3.31
CA ARG A 17 9.62 -7.64 -2.14
C ARG A 17 11.07 -7.74 -1.69
N HIS A 18 12.01 -7.76 -2.63
CA HIS A 18 13.44 -7.77 -2.34
C HIS A 18 13.86 -6.47 -1.66
N GLU A 19 13.52 -5.32 -2.25
CA GLU A 19 13.80 -4.01 -1.67
C GLU A 19 13.24 -3.87 -0.24
N LEU A 20 12.01 -4.34 -0.02
CA LEU A 20 11.39 -4.31 1.31
C LEU A 20 12.14 -5.20 2.30
N LYS A 21 12.53 -6.42 1.89
CA LYS A 21 13.30 -7.32 2.76
C LYS A 21 14.68 -6.77 3.08
N ASP A 22 15.36 -6.16 2.11
CA ASP A 22 16.67 -5.52 2.29
C ASP A 22 16.57 -4.32 3.25
N ALA A 23 15.45 -3.61 3.21
CA ALA A 23 15.10 -2.56 4.18
C ALA A 23 14.64 -3.08 5.55
N GLY A 24 14.60 -4.41 5.77
CA GLY A 24 14.13 -5.03 7.01
C GLY A 24 12.62 -4.98 7.22
N ILE A 25 11.84 -4.71 6.17
CA ILE A 25 10.39 -4.58 6.18
C ILE A 25 9.77 -5.88 5.68
N ARG A 26 8.84 -6.47 6.43
CA ARG A 26 8.13 -7.68 6.00
C ARG A 26 7.06 -7.34 4.94
N PRO A 27 7.17 -7.85 3.69
CA PRO A 27 6.10 -7.70 2.71
C PRO A 27 5.00 -8.76 2.94
N VAL A 28 3.78 -8.30 3.21
CA VAL A 28 2.56 -9.12 3.34
C VAL A 28 1.67 -8.83 2.13
N ILE A 29 2.11 -9.34 0.99
CA ILE A 29 1.47 -9.19 -0.32
C ILE A 29 1.25 -10.61 -0.83
N LYS A 30 0.04 -10.96 -1.27
CA LYS A 30 -0.22 -12.30 -1.81
C LYS A 30 0.41 -12.45 -3.20
N HIS A 31 1.01 -13.60 -3.46
CA HIS A 31 1.45 -14.00 -4.78
C HIS A 31 0.26 -14.30 -5.69
N ARG A 32 0.41 -14.00 -6.97
CA ARG A 32 -0.46 -14.54 -8.01
C ARG A 32 -0.19 -16.02 -8.17
N GLU A 33 -1.22 -16.82 -7.89
CA GLU A 33 -1.12 -18.27 -7.86
C GLU A 33 -1.06 -18.84 -9.27
N PHE A 34 0.13 -19.26 -9.69
CA PHE A 34 0.37 -19.99 -10.92
C PHE A 34 0.86 -21.41 -10.64
N TYR A 35 1.66 -21.58 -9.58
CA TYR A 35 2.27 -22.85 -9.19
C TYR A 35 1.99 -23.19 -7.71
N GLY A 36 2.27 -24.43 -7.32
CA GLY A 36 2.12 -24.88 -5.93
C GLY A 36 2.98 -24.07 -4.94
N LEU A 37 4.11 -23.54 -5.40
CA LEU A 37 4.99 -22.70 -4.58
C LEU A 37 4.31 -21.38 -4.17
N ASP A 38 3.53 -20.75 -5.07
CA ASP A 38 2.82 -19.51 -4.78
C ASP A 38 1.76 -19.72 -3.70
N LYS A 39 1.07 -20.87 -3.75
CA LYS A 39 0.11 -21.27 -2.72
C LYS A 39 0.80 -21.49 -1.37
N ALA A 40 1.95 -22.15 -1.37
CA ALA A 40 2.74 -22.36 -0.16
C ALA A 40 3.25 -21.03 0.43
N HIS A 41 3.68 -20.08 -0.41
CA HIS A 41 4.06 -18.75 0.04
C HIS A 41 2.86 -17.96 0.59
N ASN A 42 1.71 -18.01 -0.08
CA ASN A 42 0.48 -17.38 0.40
C ASN A 42 0.02 -17.94 1.75
N ALA A 43 0.15 -19.26 1.96
CA ALA A 43 -0.21 -19.91 3.21
C ALA A 43 0.66 -19.50 4.42
N ARG A 44 1.86 -18.93 4.19
CA ARG A 44 2.73 -18.40 5.25
C ARG A 44 2.31 -17.00 5.73
N HIS A 45 1.44 -16.31 5.00
CA HIS A 45 0.94 -15.01 5.45
C HIS A 45 -0.08 -15.19 6.56
N ASP A 46 0.07 -14.41 7.63
CA ASP A 46 -0.95 -14.29 8.65
C ASP A 46 -2.16 -13.56 8.03
N GLU A 47 -3.31 -14.24 8.04
CA GLU A 47 -4.53 -13.74 7.43
C GLU A 47 -5.05 -12.47 8.10
N ASN A 48 -4.92 -12.34 9.42
CA ASN A 48 -5.30 -11.13 10.15
C ASN A 48 -4.41 -9.95 9.78
N VAL A 49 -3.12 -10.20 9.58
CA VAL A 49 -2.18 -9.16 9.11
C VAL A 49 -2.50 -8.76 7.67
N TYR A 50 -2.80 -9.72 6.79
CA TYR A 50 -3.18 -9.42 5.42
C TYR A 50 -4.51 -8.66 5.33
N HIS A 51 -5.50 -8.97 6.19
CA HIS A 51 -6.78 -8.26 6.26
C HIS A 51 -6.66 -6.76 6.57
N ARG A 52 -5.55 -6.31 7.18
CA ARG A 52 -5.27 -4.87 7.38
C ARG A 52 -5.12 -4.09 6.07
N ARG A 53 -5.00 -4.77 4.93
CA ARG A 53 -5.05 -4.16 3.60
C ARG A 53 -6.31 -3.32 3.38
N SER A 54 -7.45 -3.76 3.92
CA SER A 54 -8.72 -3.02 3.87
C SER A 54 -8.61 -1.60 4.42
N ILE A 55 -7.74 -1.37 5.41
CA ILE A 55 -7.46 -0.04 5.97
C ILE A 55 -6.77 0.84 4.93
N VAL A 56 -5.78 0.28 4.22
CA VAL A 56 -5.07 0.99 3.15
C VAL A 56 -6.04 1.37 2.03
N GLU A 57 -6.90 0.44 1.62
CA GLU A 57 -7.94 0.69 0.61
C GLU A 57 -8.93 1.77 1.05
N ALA A 58 -9.37 1.74 2.31
CA ALA A 58 -10.25 2.76 2.87
C ALA A 58 -9.61 4.14 2.88
N ILE A 59 -8.31 4.24 3.20
CA ILE A 59 -7.56 5.51 3.16
C ILE A 59 -7.48 6.02 1.72
N PHE A 60 -7.11 5.17 0.75
CA PHE A 60 -7.06 5.58 -0.66
C PHE A 60 -8.43 5.98 -1.19
N PHE A 61 -9.49 5.26 -0.80
CA PHE A 61 -10.86 5.64 -1.13
C PHE A 61 -11.21 7.03 -0.58
N ALA A 62 -10.91 7.30 0.68
CA ALA A 62 -11.15 8.61 1.30
C ALA A 62 -10.37 9.74 0.61
N LEU A 63 -9.11 9.50 0.23
CA LEU A 63 -8.29 10.46 -0.50
C LEU A 63 -8.87 10.77 -1.88
N LYS A 64 -9.27 9.74 -2.62
CA LYS A 64 -9.90 9.87 -3.94
C LYS A 64 -11.24 10.60 -3.86
N HIS A 65 -12.05 10.28 -2.86
CA HIS A 65 -13.34 10.93 -2.65
C HIS A 65 -13.18 12.43 -2.34
N ARG A 66 -12.16 12.81 -1.56
CA ARG A 66 -11.90 14.21 -1.18
C ARG A 66 -11.20 15.04 -2.26
N PHE A 67 -10.19 14.47 -2.93
CA PHE A 67 -9.29 15.21 -3.83
C PHE A 67 -9.39 14.79 -5.30
N GLY A 68 -10.32 13.91 -5.64
CA GLY A 68 -10.44 13.28 -6.95
C GLY A 68 -9.42 12.18 -7.19
N GLU A 69 -9.69 11.34 -8.19
CA GLU A 69 -8.83 10.19 -8.53
C GLU A 69 -7.56 10.55 -9.30
N THR A 70 -7.57 11.68 -10.02
CA THR A 70 -6.49 12.03 -10.94
C THR A 70 -5.32 12.72 -10.21
N LEU A 71 -4.10 12.32 -10.56
CA LEU A 71 -2.88 13.05 -10.24
C LEU A 71 -2.56 14.02 -11.39
N ARG A 72 -2.33 15.30 -11.07
CA ARG A 72 -2.05 16.35 -12.06
C ARG A 72 -0.58 16.42 -12.43
N ALA A 73 0.30 16.00 -11.53
CA ALA A 73 1.73 16.01 -11.78
C ALA A 73 2.14 15.09 -12.95
N ARG A 74 3.04 15.59 -13.81
CA ARG A 74 3.51 14.88 -15.02
C ARG A 74 4.78 14.06 -14.80
N THR A 75 5.53 14.35 -13.74
CA THR A 75 6.74 13.59 -13.38
C THR A 75 6.42 12.59 -12.28
N TRP A 76 7.10 11.45 -12.28
CA TRP A 76 6.94 10.42 -11.25
C TRP A 76 7.10 11.00 -9.83
N PHE A 77 8.16 11.78 -9.61
CA PHE A 77 8.40 12.40 -8.29
C PHE A 77 7.33 13.45 -7.94
N GLY A 78 6.80 14.16 -8.94
CA GLY A 78 5.68 15.09 -8.72
C GLY A 78 4.40 14.37 -8.31
N GLN A 79 4.10 13.23 -8.91
CA GLN A 79 2.95 12.39 -8.56
C GLN A 79 3.07 11.85 -7.13
N PHE A 80 4.25 11.37 -6.77
CA PHE A 80 4.56 10.96 -5.40
C PHE A 80 4.32 12.10 -4.40
N ARG A 81 4.86 13.30 -4.68
CA ARG A 81 4.65 14.47 -3.82
C ARG A 81 3.19 14.88 -3.72
N GLU A 82 2.45 14.87 -4.83
CA GLU A 82 1.02 15.18 -4.84
C GLU A 82 0.24 14.22 -3.95
N LEU A 83 0.53 12.91 -4.01
CA LEU A 83 -0.11 11.91 -3.15
C LEU A 83 0.22 12.13 -1.67
N VAL A 84 1.49 12.37 -1.33
CA VAL A 84 1.93 12.65 0.05
C VAL A 84 1.25 13.91 0.60
N LEU A 85 1.13 14.96 -0.21
CA LEU A 85 0.45 16.19 0.19
C LEU A 85 -1.05 15.97 0.41
N LYS A 86 -1.74 15.25 -0.48
CA LYS A 86 -3.16 14.88 -0.29
C LYS A 86 -3.37 14.12 1.02
N ALA A 87 -2.49 13.16 1.32
CA ALA A 87 -2.52 12.41 2.58
C ALA A 87 -2.28 13.30 3.81
N ALA A 88 -1.28 14.19 3.75
CA ALA A 88 -0.97 15.11 4.83
C ALA A 88 -2.14 16.07 5.12
N VAL A 89 -2.73 16.66 4.08
CA VAL A 89 -3.90 17.54 4.22
C VAL A 89 -5.07 16.80 4.84
N ARG A 90 -5.37 15.56 4.38
CA ARG A 90 -6.45 14.76 4.96
C ARG A 90 -6.23 14.49 6.45
N ASN A 91 -4.99 14.18 6.85
CA ASN A 91 -4.66 13.93 8.25
C ASN A 91 -4.85 15.19 9.10
N ILE A 92 -4.52 16.37 8.58
CA ILE A 92 -4.75 17.66 9.25
C ILE A 92 -6.26 17.94 9.37
N GLU A 93 -7.04 17.77 8.29
CA GLU A 93 -8.50 17.93 8.33
C GLU A 93 -9.12 17.03 9.43
N GLN A 94 -8.72 15.75 9.48
CA GLN A 94 -9.17 14.82 10.53
C GLN A 94 -8.75 15.24 11.94
N ALA A 95 -7.51 15.71 12.12
CA ALA A 95 -7.00 16.14 13.42
C ALA A 95 -7.73 17.38 13.95
N VAL A 96 -8.12 18.30 13.05
CA VAL A 96 -8.82 19.55 13.40
C VAL A 96 -10.35 19.36 13.41
N ARG A 97 -10.86 18.16 13.07
CA ARG A 97 -12.30 17.85 12.90
C ARG A 97 -13.02 18.77 11.91
N LEU A 98 -12.33 19.17 10.84
CA LEU A 98 -12.94 19.78 9.65
C LEU A 98 -13.51 18.69 8.74
#